data_AF-A0A925GPX0-F1
#
_entry.id   AF-A0A925GPX0-F1
#
_cell.length_a   1.000
_cell.length_b   1.000
_cell.length_c   1.000
_cell.angle_alpha   90.00
_cell.angle_beta   90.00
_cell.angle_gamma   90.00
#
_symmetry.space_group_name_H-M   'P 1'
#
loop_
_entity.id
_entity.type
_entity.pdbx_description
1 polymer ?
#
loop_
_entity_poly.entity_id
_entity_poly.type
_entity_poly.pdbx_seq_one_letter_code
_entity_poly.pdbx_strand_id
1 'polypeptide(L)' 'MAETTNKPQALEPIPPMKPGQWNSYSPADIKRWGVERFLDEVCPKEPVPIPDLGFTEEENRRMDEVLREEREASANDL' A
#
# COMPACT_ATOMS: atom_id res chain seq x y z
N MET A 1 -22.27 1.01 -19.33
CA MET A 1 -21.74 0.88 -17.96
C MET A 1 -20.36 1.51 -18.00
N ALA A 2 -20.13 2.59 -17.24
CA ALA A 2 -18.86 3.31 -17.30
C ALA A 2 -17.82 2.56 -16.47
N GLU A 3 -16.77 2.07 -17.13
CA GLU A 3 -15.57 1.55 -16.48
C GLU A 3 -14.85 2.73 -15.81
N THR A 4 -15.00 2.87 -14.49
CA THR A 4 -14.14 3.75 -13.70
C THR A 4 -12.77 3.09 -13.57
N THR A 5 -11.91 3.32 -14.56
CA THR A 5 -10.48 3.03 -14.45
C THR A 5 -9.95 3.77 -13.22
N ASN A 6 -9.73 3.04 -12.13
CA ASN A 6 -9.02 3.53 -10.95
C ASN A 6 -7.55 3.69 -11.34
N LYS A 7 -7.22 4.80 -12.01
CA LYS A 7 -5.83 5.21 -12.22
C LYS A 7 -5.23 5.43 -10.83
N PRO A 8 -4.12 4.78 -10.47
CA PRO A 8 -3.39 5.16 -9.26
C PRO A 8 -3.08 6.65 -9.40
N GLN A 9 -3.69 7.49 -8.56
CA GLN A 9 -3.38 8.91 -8.51
C GLN A 9 -1.87 8.97 -8.21
N ALA A 10 -1.10 9.45 -9.17
CA ALA A 10 0.30 9.76 -8.96
C ALA A 10 0.33 10.73 -7.78
N LEU A 11 0.76 10.24 -6.62
CA LEU A 11 0.79 11.02 -5.40
C LEU A 11 1.64 12.26 -5.67
N GLU A 12 1.08 13.45 -5.44
CA GLU A 12 1.86 14.67 -5.63
C GLU A 12 3.16 14.59 -4.82
N PRO A 13 4.29 15.02 -5.40
CA PRO A 13 5.59 14.92 -4.74
C PRO A 13 5.57 15.73 -3.45
N ILE A 14 6.05 15.14 -2.35
CA ILE A 14 6.11 15.82 -1.06
C ILE A 14 7.13 16.96 -1.16
N PRO A 15 6.77 18.21 -0.80
CA PRO A 15 7.71 19.32 -0.84
C PRO A 15 8.92 19.05 0.08
N PRO A 16 10.16 19.16 -0.40
CA PRO A 16 11.34 18.87 0.40
C PRO A 16 11.47 19.86 1.57
N MET A 17 11.98 19.37 2.71
CA MET A 17 12.26 20.23 3.88
C MET A 17 13.36 21.22 3.54
N LYS A 18 13.08 22.53 3.70
CA LYS A 18 14.07 23.58 3.47
C LYS A 18 14.86 23.82 4.76
N PRO A 19 16.17 23.55 4.79
CA PRO A 19 16.99 23.80 5.96
C PRO A 19 17.08 25.31 6.24
N GLY A 20 17.01 25.70 7.52
CA GLY A 20 17.11 27.10 7.94
C GLY A 20 15.85 27.95 7.71
N GLN A 21 14.74 27.36 7.27
CA GLN A 21 13.44 28.02 7.11
C GLN A 21 12.37 27.33 7.96
N TRP A 22 11.33 28.09 8.33
CA TRP A 22 10.11 27.51 8.89
C TRP A 22 9.37 26.77 7.79
N ASN A 23 9.25 25.45 7.95
CA ASN A 23 8.45 24.61 7.05
C ASN A 23 7.07 24.37 7.68
N SER A 24 6.01 24.52 6.89
CA SER A 24 4.64 24.17 7.30
C SER A 24 4.18 23.02 6.44
N TYR A 25 3.81 21.91 7.09
CA TYR A 25 3.34 20.70 6.45
C TYR A 25 1.99 20.31 7.02
N SER A 26 1.13 19.73 6.17
CA SER A 26 -0.06 19.08 6.69
C SER A 26 0.33 17.85 7.53
N PRO A 27 -0.49 17.42 8.50
CA PRO A 27 -0.26 16.16 9.20
C PRO A 27 -0.16 14.94 8.28
N ALA A 28 -0.81 14.98 7.11
CA ALA A 28 -0.70 13.92 6.10
C ALA A 28 0.69 13.89 5.47
N ASP A 29 1.27 15.05 5.15
CA ASP A 29 2.60 15.14 4.54
C ASP A 29 3.71 14.73 5.51
N ILE A 30 3.57 15.08 6.80
CA ILE A 30 4.50 14.64 7.84
C ILE A 30 4.51 13.11 7.96
N LYS A 31 3.31 12.50 7.97
CA LYS A 31 3.18 11.04 8.00
C LYS A 31 3.81 10.40 6.77
N ARG A 32 3.53 10.94 5.58
CA ARG A 32 4.13 10.45 4.34
C ARG A 32 5.66 10.54 4.36
N TRP A 33 6.23 11.66 4.80
CA TRP A 33 7.67 11.85 4.90
C TRP A 33 8.33 10.86 5.88
N GLY A 34 7.72 10.69 7.06
CA GLY A 34 8.21 9.73 8.06
C GLY A 34 8.17 8.29 7.55
N VAL A 35 7.06 7.90 6.90
CA VAL A 35 6.88 6.55 6.34
C VAL A 35 7.85 6.30 5.18
N GLU A 36 7.96 7.24 4.23
CA GLU A 36 8.87 7.12 3.08
C GLU A 36 10.31 6.96 3.54
N ARG A 37 10.79 7.81 4.47
CA ARG A 37 12.14 7.69 5.01
C ARG A 37 12.39 6.42 5.78
N PHE A 38 11.40 5.99 6.56
CA PHE A 38 11.49 4.73 7.28
C PHE A 38 11.64 3.56 6.31
N LEU A 39 10.76 3.45 5.31
CA LEU A 39 10.83 2.40 4.28
C LEU A 39 12.12 2.51 3.46
N ASP A 40 12.60 3.72 3.19
CA ASP A 40 13.88 3.94 2.54
C ASP A 40 15.07 3.43 3.38
N GLU A 41 14.97 3.43 4.69
CA GLU A 41 16.01 2.88 5.56
C GLU A 41 15.89 1.36 5.73
N VAL A 42 14.66 0.86 5.96
CA VAL A 42 14.45 -0.52 6.42
C VAL A 42 14.09 -1.51 5.33
N CYS A 43 13.53 -1.06 4.20
CA CYS A 43 13.09 -2.00 3.17
C CYS A 43 14.28 -2.54 2.35
N PRO A 44 14.28 -3.85 2.03
CA PRO A 44 15.18 -4.42 1.05
C PRO A 44 15.13 -3.63 -0.26
N LYS A 45 16.31 -3.27 -0.78
CA LYS A 45 16.46 -2.51 -2.04
C LYS A 45 16.45 -3.40 -3.27
N GLU A 46 16.69 -4.68 -3.06
CA GLU A 46 16.62 -5.70 -4.07
C GLU A 46 15.33 -6.51 -3.89
N PRO A 47 14.73 -7.01 -4.98
CA PRO A 47 13.61 -7.93 -4.89
C PRO A 47 13.98 -9.11 -3.98
N VAL A 48 13.14 -9.36 -2.97
CA VAL A 48 13.32 -10.54 -2.13
C VAL A 48 12.92 -11.76 -2.95
N PRO A 49 13.83 -12.72 -3.22
CA PRO A 49 13.46 -13.93 -3.92
C PRO A 49 12.51 -14.72 -3.03
N ILE A 50 11.22 -14.69 -3.36
CA ILE A 50 10.23 -15.57 -2.75
C ILE A 50 10.43 -16.94 -3.43
N PRO A 51 10.76 -18.00 -2.68
CA PRO A 51 10.83 -19.33 -3.27
C PRO A 51 9.45 -19.67 -3.85
N ASP A 52 9.41 -20.57 -4.84
CA ASP A 52 8.13 -21.16 -5.23
C ASP A 52 7.50 -21.79 -3.98
N LEU A 53 6.44 -21.14 -3.48
CA LEU A 53 5.74 -21.56 -2.26
C LEU A 53 4.88 -22.81 -2.51
N GLY A 54 4.82 -23.28 -3.76
CA GLY A 54 4.14 -24.51 -4.15
C GLY A 54 2.62 -24.41 -4.11
N PHE A 55 2.06 -23.19 -4.08
CA PHE A 55 0.62 -23.02 -4.09
C PHE A 55 0.04 -23.48 -5.41
N THR A 56 -0.79 -24.51 -5.35
CA THR A 56 -1.57 -25.01 -6.48
C THR A 56 -2.70 -24.05 -6.83
N GLU A 57 -3.20 -24.14 -8.06
CA GLU A 57 -4.36 -23.36 -8.52
C GLU A 57 -5.59 -23.60 -7.62
N GLU A 58 -5.76 -24.82 -7.12
CA GLU A 58 -6.79 -25.20 -6.17
C GLU A 58 -6.62 -24.52 -4.79
N GLU A 59 -5.38 -24.33 -4.32
CA GLU A 59 -5.10 -23.64 -3.06
C GLU A 59 -5.36 -22.14 -3.17
N ASN A 60 -4.95 -21.52 -4.28
CA ASN A 60 -5.21 -20.11 -4.52
C ASN A 60 -6.71 -19.82 -4.59
N ARG A 61 -7.47 -20.65 -5.32
CA ARG A 61 -8.93 -20.52 -5.43
C ARG A 61 -9.63 -20.62 -4.08
N ARG A 62 -9.19 -21.55 -3.22
CA ARG A 62 -9.72 -21.69 -1.86
C ARG A 62 -9.42 -20.46 -1.00
N MET A 63 -8.23 -19.89 -1.12
CA MET A 63 -7.88 -18.66 -0.41
C MET A 63 -8.74 -17.48 -0.88
N ASP A 64 -8.97 -17.35 -2.19
CA ASP A 64 -9.81 -16.29 -2.75
C ASP A 64 -11.26 -16.39 -2.26
N GLU A 65 -11.80 -17.61 -2.14
CA GLU A 65 -13.12 -17.85 -1.56
C GLU A 65 -13.20 -17.41 -0.10
N VAL A 66 -12.22 -17.77 0.72
CA VAL A 66 -12.14 -17.35 2.14
C VAL A 66 -12.04 -15.83 2.25
N LEU A 67 -11.19 -15.18 1.45
CA LEU A 67 -11.03 -13.73 1.47
C LEU A 67 -12.31 -12.99 1.02
N ARG A 68 -13.08 -13.58 0.11
CA ARG A 68 -14.39 -13.05 -0.30
C ARG A 68 -15.40 -13.17 0.85
N GLU A 69 -15.50 -14.32 1.48
CA GLU A 69 -16.41 -14.57 2.61
C GLU A 69 -16.11 -13.64 3.79
N GLU A 70 -14.84 -13.48 4.17
CA GLU A 70 -14.41 -12.55 5.23
C GLU A 70 -14.76 -11.09 4.90
N ARG A 71 -14.62 -10.68 3.64
CA ARG A 71 -14.99 -9.33 3.19
C ARG A 71 -16.50 -9.12 3.24
N GLU A 72 -17.29 -10.12 2.88
CA GLU A 72 -18.76 -10.08 2.94
C GLU A 72 -19.27 -10.07 4.38
N ALA A 73 -18.69 -10.90 5.26
CA ALA A 73 -19.01 -10.91 6.69
C ALA A 73 -18.67 -9.56 7.35
N SER A 74 -17.47 -9.02 7.09
CA SER A 74 -17.06 -7.71 7.59
C SER A 74 -17.93 -6.55 7.07
N ALA A 75 -18.58 -6.72 5.90
CA ALA A 75 -19.49 -5.73 5.34
C ALA A 75 -20.93 -5.85 5.86
N ASN A 76 -21.33 -7.05 6.32
CA ASN A 76 -22.66 -7.31 6.87
C ASN A 76 -22.77 -7.06 8.38
N ASP A 77 -21.65 -6.96 9.11
CA ASP A 77 -21.60 -6.57 10.53
C ASP A 77 -21.69 -5.04 10.76
N LEU A 78 -22.33 -4.30 9.84
CA LEU A 78 -22.56 -2.85 9.86
C LEU A 78 -24.05 -2.48 9.95
#